data_AF-A0A9N8ZHQ5-F1
#
_entry.id   AF-A0A9N8ZHQ5-F1
#
_cell.length_a   1.000
_cell.length_b   1.000
_cell.length_c   1.000
_cell.angle_alpha   90.00
_cell.angle_beta   90.00
_cell.angle_gamma   90.00
#
_symmetry.space_group_name_H-M   'P 1'
#
loop_
_entity.id
_entity.type
_entity.pdbx_description
1 polymer ?
#
loop_
_entity_poly.entity_id
_entity_poly.type
_entity_poly.pdbx_seq_one_letter_code
_entity_poly.pdbx_strand_id
1 'polypeptide(L)'
;MTISHNGKAIFEFMIQNEIDDDPIFSPPFATSNDTFWQLKFYKTDPDNRGSCILYLIAIPNHEEALTTNVWETRKKLSVVLYIKSQEYERYNPIKTDKFTVRSYSWGVNFPSLQDYRKVNIGIIFSDITIEKSQFNSEIISNQVSKELMATWIDESNNTENADIQLNFKDGIIHTYQSILSNRSEYFRKLFQERNDKKRKVDTNNNYVNIDIQEFSRQTFLKVIRFMYTGKIEFNNTDIIPMEIFKIADYYLISDLRQKARVEIYKRLHFDNVVKVLFSEGYKWKDLKDDMINYIVYNFDKIKDTLEYKLLAIDNRGHPAAIELMQEIISILFYKKSLK
;
A
#
# COMPACT_ATOMS: atom_id res chain seq x y z
N MET A 1 -3.49 -10.16 -8.57
CA MET A 1 -4.58 -9.81 -9.50
C MET A 1 -4.16 -10.31 -10.86
N THR A 2 -5.05 -11.00 -11.57
CA THR A 2 -4.79 -11.55 -12.91
C THR A 2 -5.49 -10.68 -13.94
N ILE A 3 -4.77 -10.26 -14.97
CA ILE A 3 -5.32 -9.44 -16.05
C ILE A 3 -5.68 -10.38 -17.21
N SER A 4 -6.92 -10.28 -17.68
CA SER A 4 -7.37 -11.01 -18.86
C SER A 4 -7.22 -10.15 -20.12
N HIS A 5 -7.03 -10.81 -21.27
CA HIS A 5 -6.90 -10.20 -22.60
C HIS A 5 -8.02 -9.19 -22.95
N ASN A 6 -9.18 -9.26 -22.30
CA ASN A 6 -10.34 -8.41 -22.55
C ASN A 6 -10.35 -7.12 -21.70
N GLY A 7 -9.21 -6.71 -21.14
CA GLY A 7 -9.11 -5.47 -20.33
C GLY A 7 -9.78 -5.56 -18.96
N LYS A 8 -10.09 -6.79 -18.50
CA LYS A 8 -10.64 -7.03 -17.16
C LYS A 8 -9.54 -7.52 -16.23
N ALA A 9 -9.48 -6.95 -15.03
CA ALA A 9 -8.60 -7.42 -13.98
C ALA A 9 -9.41 -8.11 -12.87
N ILE A 10 -8.93 -9.28 -12.45
CA ILE A 10 -9.65 -10.17 -11.54
C ILE A 10 -8.79 -10.43 -10.31
N PHE A 11 -9.42 -10.33 -9.14
CA PHE A 11 -8.86 -10.83 -7.90
C PHE A 11 -9.83 -11.86 -7.31
N GLU A 12 -9.27 -12.96 -6.81
CA GLU A 12 -10.02 -14.05 -6.20
C GLU A 12 -9.29 -14.50 -4.92
N PHE A 13 -10.06 -14.83 -3.88
CA PHE A 13 -9.58 -15.29 -2.59
C PHE A 13 -10.46 -16.44 -2.09
N MET A 14 -9.83 -17.58 -1.79
CA MET A 14 -10.51 -18.75 -1.27
C MET A 14 -10.64 -18.66 0.24
N ILE A 15 -11.88 -18.77 0.72
CA ILE A 15 -12.21 -18.91 2.13
C ILE A 15 -12.36 -20.40 2.44
N GLN A 16 -11.65 -20.86 3.46
CA GLN A 16 -11.84 -22.17 4.08
C GLN A 16 -12.58 -21.97 5.40
N ASN A 17 -13.56 -22.83 5.66
CA ASN A 17 -14.50 -22.70 6.76
C ASN A 17 -13.79 -22.86 8.12
N GLU A 18 -13.33 -21.77 8.71
CA GLU A 18 -13.05 -21.67 10.15
C GLU A 18 -14.19 -20.91 10.83
N ILE A 19 -14.50 -21.32 12.06
CA ILE A 19 -15.84 -21.38 12.68
C ILE A 19 -16.37 -20.02 13.21
N ASP A 20 -15.75 -18.89 12.89
CA ASP A 20 -16.15 -17.61 13.48
C ASP A 20 -17.17 -16.82 12.66
N ASP A 21 -18.08 -16.15 13.36
CA ASP A 21 -18.97 -15.09 12.81
C ASP A 21 -18.20 -13.77 12.55
N ASP A 22 -16.91 -13.73 12.86
CA ASP A 22 -16.05 -12.58 12.58
C ASP A 22 -15.82 -12.39 11.08
N PRO A 23 -15.67 -11.13 10.61
CA PRO A 23 -15.50 -10.85 9.21
C PRO A 23 -14.16 -11.35 8.67
N ILE A 24 -14.18 -12.01 7.52
CA ILE A 24 -12.97 -12.53 6.86
C ILE A 24 -12.46 -11.48 5.89
N PHE A 25 -11.17 -11.14 6.00
CA PHE A 25 -10.50 -10.18 5.11
C PHE A 25 -9.60 -10.91 4.11
N SER A 26 -9.65 -10.51 2.84
CA SER A 26 -8.65 -10.95 1.87
C SER A 26 -7.31 -10.24 2.11
N PRO A 27 -6.21 -10.75 1.55
CA PRO A 27 -5.00 -9.95 1.37
C PRO A 27 -5.31 -8.69 0.53
N PRO A 28 -4.61 -7.57 0.77
CA PRO A 28 -4.69 -6.39 -0.09
C PRO A 28 -4.24 -6.68 -1.52
N PHE A 29 -4.91 -6.07 -2.49
CA PHE A 29 -4.63 -6.15 -3.92
C PHE A 29 -4.75 -4.77 -4.59
N ALA A 30 -4.30 -4.64 -5.84
CA ALA A 30 -4.16 -3.33 -6.49
C ALA A 30 -4.63 -3.33 -7.94
N THR A 31 -5.21 -2.22 -8.38
CA THR A 31 -5.58 -1.95 -9.79
C THR A 31 -4.57 -1.05 -10.51
N SER A 32 -3.70 -0.37 -9.77
CA SER A 32 -2.58 0.44 -10.27
C SER A 32 -1.40 0.38 -9.28
N ASN A 33 -0.36 1.19 -9.46
CA ASN A 33 0.78 1.25 -8.55
C ASN A 33 0.46 1.82 -7.16
N ASP A 34 -0.59 2.63 -7.05
CA ASP A 34 -0.96 3.40 -5.85
C ASP A 34 -2.43 3.21 -5.41
N THR A 35 -3.24 2.48 -6.20
CA THR A 35 -4.66 2.25 -5.93
C THR A 35 -4.86 0.83 -5.41
N PHE A 36 -5.08 0.73 -4.09
CA PHE A 36 -5.19 -0.54 -3.37
C PHE A 36 -6.59 -0.78 -2.80
N TRP A 37 -6.91 -2.05 -2.66
CA TRP A 37 -8.21 -2.57 -2.29
C TRP A 37 -8.08 -3.79 -1.38
N GLN A 38 -9.15 -4.12 -0.69
CA GLN A 38 -9.30 -5.33 0.10
C GLN A 38 -10.75 -5.81 0.06
N LEU A 39 -10.97 -7.12 0.11
CA LEU A 39 -12.32 -7.67 0.31
C LEU A 39 -12.54 -7.96 1.79
N LYS A 40 -13.76 -7.72 2.25
CA LYS A 40 -14.22 -8.10 3.59
C LYS A 40 -15.54 -8.84 3.47
N PHE A 41 -15.62 -10.04 4.02
CA PHE A 41 -16.76 -10.93 3.92
C PHE A 41 -17.34 -11.23 5.30
N TYR A 42 -18.65 -11.13 5.44
CA TYR A 42 -19.38 -11.67 6.59
C TYR A 42 -20.21 -12.85 6.13
N LYS A 43 -20.11 -13.96 6.87
CA LYS A 43 -20.87 -15.18 6.62
C LYS A 43 -22.37 -14.97 6.82
N THR A 44 -22.74 -14.13 7.77
CA THR A 44 -24.12 -13.77 8.10
C THR A 44 -24.21 -12.25 8.16
N ASP A 45 -25.13 -11.67 7.38
CA ASP A 45 -25.46 -10.25 7.47
C ASP A 45 -26.21 -10.00 8.80
N PRO A 46 -25.71 -9.10 9.67
CA PRO A 46 -26.36 -8.78 10.94
C PRO A 46 -27.80 -8.30 10.78
N ASP A 47 -28.10 -7.59 9.69
CA ASP A 47 -29.41 -7.01 9.40
C ASP A 47 -30.34 -8.00 8.68
N ASN A 48 -29.76 -9.00 8.00
CA ASN A 48 -30.50 -10.04 7.28
C ASN A 48 -29.82 -11.40 7.41
N ARG A 49 -30.24 -12.17 8.42
CA ARG A 49 -29.70 -13.50 8.72
C ARG A 49 -29.82 -14.52 7.57
N GLY A 50 -30.62 -14.23 6.54
CA GLY A 50 -30.76 -15.03 5.32
C GLY A 50 -29.71 -14.74 4.23
N SER A 51 -28.83 -13.78 4.44
CA SER A 51 -27.77 -13.40 3.50
C SER A 51 -26.39 -13.39 4.12
N CYS A 52 -25.37 -13.52 3.28
CA CYS A 52 -24.01 -13.11 3.56
C CYS A 52 -23.73 -11.76 2.87
N ILE A 53 -22.71 -11.03 3.30
CA ILE A 53 -22.38 -9.72 2.72
C ILE A 53 -20.89 -9.65 2.37
N LEU A 54 -20.60 -9.15 1.17
CA LEU A 54 -19.23 -8.95 0.67
C LEU A 54 -19.02 -7.46 0.39
N TYR A 55 -17.97 -6.91 1.01
CA TYR A 55 -17.55 -5.53 0.88
C TYR A 55 -16.30 -5.41 0.02
N LEU A 56 -16.28 -4.37 -0.81
CA LEU A 56 -15.06 -3.79 -1.35
C LEU A 56 -14.61 -2.64 -0.44
N ILE A 57 -13.40 -2.76 0.08
CA ILE A 57 -12.72 -1.73 0.87
C ILE A 57 -11.65 -1.09 -0.01
N ALA A 58 -11.68 0.23 -0.13
CA ALA A 58 -10.58 1.01 -0.69
C ALA A 58 -9.58 1.33 0.42
N ILE A 59 -8.31 1.00 0.18
CA ILE A 59 -7.21 1.40 1.06
C ILE A 59 -6.72 2.75 0.54
N PRO A 60 -6.98 3.87 1.25
CA PRO A 60 -6.63 5.19 0.76
C PRO A 60 -5.11 5.34 0.67
N ASN A 61 -4.62 5.95 -0.41
CA ASN A 61 -3.25 6.42 -0.47
C ASN A 61 -3.06 7.70 0.39
N HIS A 62 -1.83 8.21 0.45
CA HIS A 62 -1.51 9.38 1.29
C HIS A 62 -2.36 10.60 0.93
N GLU A 63 -2.45 10.95 -0.36
CA GLU A 63 -3.21 12.11 -0.83
C GLU A 63 -4.72 11.92 -0.62
N GLU A 64 -5.22 10.71 -0.91
CA GLU A 64 -6.60 10.30 -0.71
C GLU A 64 -7.02 10.41 0.77
N ALA A 65 -6.11 10.12 1.69
CA ALA A 65 -6.34 10.21 3.14
C ALA A 65 -6.41 11.66 3.65
N LEU A 66 -5.85 12.63 2.91
CA LEU A 66 -5.84 14.05 3.27
C LEU A 66 -7.04 14.83 2.73
N THR A 67 -7.84 14.24 1.84
CA THR A 67 -8.99 14.90 1.22
C THR A 67 -10.32 14.24 1.57
N THR A 68 -11.38 15.05 1.63
CA THR A 68 -12.77 14.55 1.78
C THR A 68 -13.51 14.41 0.46
N ASN A 69 -12.88 14.84 -0.65
CA ASN A 69 -13.46 14.74 -1.98
C ASN A 69 -13.56 13.27 -2.44
N VAL A 70 -14.38 13.05 -3.45
CA VAL A 70 -14.43 11.77 -4.16
C VAL A 70 -13.08 11.49 -4.80
N TRP A 71 -12.63 10.24 -4.70
CA TRP A 71 -11.37 9.82 -5.30
C TRP A 71 -11.54 9.59 -6.81
N GLU A 72 -11.14 10.59 -7.60
CA GLU A 72 -11.39 10.66 -9.04
C GLU A 72 -10.82 9.47 -9.83
N THR A 73 -9.66 8.94 -9.44
CA THR A 73 -9.07 7.75 -10.07
C THR A 73 -9.96 6.51 -9.88
N ARG A 74 -10.52 6.35 -8.67
CA ARG A 74 -11.35 5.19 -8.31
C ARG A 74 -12.76 5.28 -8.87
N LYS A 75 -13.32 6.49 -8.96
CA LYS A 75 -14.66 6.81 -9.49
C LYS A 75 -14.90 6.29 -10.90
N LYS A 76 -13.85 6.11 -11.69
CA LYS A 76 -13.92 5.68 -13.10
C LYS A 76 -14.01 4.17 -13.28
N LEU A 77 -13.90 3.38 -12.21
CA LEU A 77 -13.84 1.92 -12.29
C LEU A 77 -15.24 1.28 -12.33
N SER A 78 -15.47 0.41 -13.30
CA SER A 78 -16.64 -0.47 -13.34
C SER A 78 -16.34 -1.74 -12.55
N VAL A 79 -17.11 -2.04 -11.49
CA VAL A 79 -16.77 -3.12 -10.56
C VAL A 79 -17.90 -4.13 -10.38
N VAL A 80 -17.56 -5.41 -10.37
CA VAL A 80 -18.47 -6.52 -10.07
C VAL A 80 -17.87 -7.40 -8.98
N LEU A 81 -18.54 -7.48 -7.83
CA LEU A 81 -18.22 -8.43 -6.77
C LEU A 81 -18.88 -9.77 -7.07
N TYR A 82 -18.21 -10.87 -6.70
CA TYR A 82 -18.76 -12.20 -6.89
C TYR A 82 -18.41 -13.17 -5.77
N ILE A 83 -19.27 -14.19 -5.65
CA ILE A 83 -19.07 -15.34 -4.78
C ILE A 83 -19.28 -16.59 -5.64
N LYS A 84 -18.34 -17.53 -5.56
CA LYS A 84 -18.42 -18.84 -6.22
C LYS A 84 -18.16 -19.99 -5.26
N SER A 85 -18.84 -21.09 -5.48
CA SER A 85 -18.57 -22.40 -4.92
C SER A 85 -18.82 -23.46 -6.00
N GLN A 86 -18.81 -24.74 -5.64
CA GLN A 86 -19.02 -25.83 -6.60
C GLN A 86 -20.42 -25.80 -7.26
N GLU A 87 -21.44 -25.31 -6.56
CA GLU A 87 -22.84 -25.35 -7.00
C GLU A 87 -23.49 -23.95 -7.08
N TYR A 88 -22.72 -22.91 -6.78
CA TYR A 88 -23.24 -21.56 -6.67
C TYR A 88 -22.29 -20.54 -7.27
N GLU A 89 -22.81 -19.65 -8.09
CA GLU A 89 -22.06 -18.55 -8.68
C GLU A 89 -22.97 -17.34 -8.83
N ARG A 90 -22.62 -16.23 -8.18
CA ARG A 90 -23.38 -14.97 -8.26
C ARG A 90 -22.46 -13.77 -8.40
N TYR A 91 -22.96 -12.77 -9.12
CA TYR A 91 -22.25 -11.55 -9.48
C TYR A 91 -23.13 -10.34 -9.19
N ASN A 92 -22.61 -9.39 -8.44
CA ASN A 92 -23.31 -8.17 -8.08
C ASN A 92 -22.46 -6.94 -8.44
N PRO A 93 -22.93 -6.06 -9.33
CA PRO A 93 -22.23 -4.83 -9.66
C PRO A 93 -22.27 -3.83 -8.50
N ILE A 94 -21.20 -3.06 -8.33
CA ILE A 94 -21.15 -1.92 -7.41
C ILE A 94 -20.60 -0.68 -8.13
N LYS A 95 -21.02 0.50 -7.69
CA LYS A 95 -20.47 1.76 -8.18
C LYS A 95 -19.31 2.20 -7.29
N THR A 96 -18.27 2.76 -7.88
CA THR A 96 -17.12 3.30 -7.16
C THR A 96 -17.14 4.84 -7.07
N ASP A 97 -18.22 5.47 -7.55
CA ASP A 97 -18.38 6.92 -7.69
C ASP A 97 -18.55 7.69 -6.38
N LYS A 98 -18.69 6.96 -5.26
CA LYS A 98 -18.89 7.53 -3.92
C LYS A 98 -17.74 7.25 -2.95
N PHE A 99 -16.67 6.59 -3.40
CA PHE A 99 -15.54 6.31 -2.52
C PHE A 99 -14.82 7.59 -2.12
N THR A 100 -14.68 7.77 -0.81
CA THR A 100 -14.04 8.90 -0.14
C THR A 100 -13.39 8.41 1.15
N VAL A 101 -12.60 9.25 1.81
CA VAL A 101 -12.04 8.93 3.14
C VAL A 101 -13.12 8.64 4.20
N ARG A 102 -14.34 9.15 4.03
CA ARG A 102 -15.48 8.94 4.93
C ARG A 102 -16.36 7.74 4.54
N SER A 103 -16.26 7.28 3.30
CA SER A 103 -17.08 6.21 2.73
C SER A 103 -16.21 5.33 1.83
N TYR A 104 -15.23 4.68 2.46
CA TYR A 104 -14.20 3.89 1.79
C TYR A 104 -14.57 2.40 1.65
N SER A 105 -15.77 2.00 2.07
CA SER A 105 -16.23 0.61 2.04
C SER A 105 -17.67 0.53 1.55
N TRP A 106 -17.93 -0.35 0.59
CA TRP A 106 -19.25 -0.59 0.01
C TRP A 106 -19.51 -2.08 -0.14
N GLY A 107 -20.67 -2.53 0.34
CA GLY A 107 -21.03 -3.94 0.38
C GLY A 107 -22.31 -4.27 -0.36
N VAL A 108 -22.41 -5.52 -0.79
CA VAL A 108 -23.60 -6.09 -1.42
C VAL A 108 -23.92 -7.46 -0.84
N ASN A 109 -25.22 -7.72 -0.71
CA ASN A 109 -25.73 -8.97 -0.15
C ASN A 109 -25.73 -10.09 -1.18
N PHE A 110 -25.41 -11.28 -0.70
CA PHE A 110 -25.50 -12.53 -1.41
C PHE A 110 -26.36 -13.51 -0.58
N PRO A 111 -27.08 -14.44 -1.21
CA PRO A 111 -27.72 -15.55 -0.50
C PRO A 111 -26.81 -16.22 0.54
N SER A 112 -27.38 -16.64 1.66
CA SER A 112 -26.64 -17.34 2.72
C SER A 112 -25.98 -18.61 2.18
N LEU A 113 -24.77 -18.89 2.68
CA LEU A 113 -23.90 -19.96 2.24
C LEU A 113 -23.86 -21.12 3.25
N GLN A 114 -25.03 -21.53 3.78
CA GLN A 114 -25.15 -22.38 4.98
C GLN A 114 -24.31 -23.67 4.96
N ASP A 115 -24.04 -24.27 3.79
CA ASP A 115 -23.38 -25.58 3.67
C ASP A 115 -22.02 -25.58 2.94
N TYR A 116 -21.48 -24.42 2.55
CA TYR A 116 -20.28 -24.39 1.71
C TYR A 116 -18.98 -24.51 2.52
N ARG A 117 -18.24 -25.61 2.31
CA ARG A 117 -16.92 -25.84 2.94
C ARG A 117 -15.80 -24.97 2.37
N LYS A 118 -15.93 -24.58 1.09
CA LYS A 118 -14.97 -23.75 0.36
C LYS A 118 -15.72 -22.78 -0.54
N VAL A 119 -15.41 -21.50 -0.40
CA VAL A 119 -16.04 -20.43 -1.16
C VAL A 119 -14.95 -19.51 -1.70
N ASN A 120 -15.01 -19.20 -2.98
CA ASN A 120 -14.19 -18.16 -3.58
C ASN A 120 -14.97 -16.86 -3.58
N ILE A 121 -14.43 -15.85 -2.93
CA ILE A 121 -14.88 -14.47 -3.10
C ILE A 121 -13.97 -13.79 -4.11
N GLY A 122 -14.51 -12.87 -4.89
CA GLY A 122 -13.69 -12.14 -5.83
C GLY A 122 -14.34 -10.90 -6.38
N ILE A 123 -13.57 -10.24 -7.23
CA ILE A 123 -13.92 -8.97 -7.84
C ILE A 123 -13.39 -8.91 -9.26
N ILE A 124 -14.17 -8.28 -10.13
CA ILE A 124 -13.83 -7.98 -11.51
C ILE A 124 -13.87 -6.47 -11.69
N PHE A 125 -12.76 -5.90 -12.13
CA PHE A 125 -12.69 -4.53 -12.61
C PHE A 125 -12.78 -4.54 -14.14
N SER A 126 -13.75 -3.82 -14.67
CA SER A 126 -13.92 -3.54 -16.11
C SER A 126 -13.59 -2.07 -16.37
N ASP A 127 -13.26 -1.72 -17.61
CA ASP A 127 -12.90 -0.35 -18.02
C ASP A 127 -11.73 0.24 -17.25
N ILE A 128 -10.77 -0.60 -16.85
CA ILE A 128 -9.49 -0.07 -16.39
C ILE A 128 -8.83 0.53 -17.64
N THR A 129 -8.97 1.84 -17.83
CA THR A 129 -7.91 2.62 -18.47
C THR A 129 -6.70 2.48 -17.56
N ILE A 130 -6.06 1.31 -17.63
CA ILE A 130 -4.65 1.18 -17.32
C ILE A 130 -4.07 2.31 -18.17
N GLU A 131 -3.15 3.10 -17.62
CA GLU A 131 -2.27 3.92 -18.44
C GLU A 131 -1.50 2.96 -19.37
N LYS A 132 -2.19 2.43 -20.39
CA LYS A 132 -1.64 1.93 -21.61
C LYS A 132 -1.21 3.20 -22.31
N SER A 133 -0.04 3.70 -21.93
CA SER A 133 0.85 4.23 -22.95
C SER A 133 0.84 3.18 -24.06
N GLN A 134 0.35 3.62 -25.21
CA GLN A 134 0.07 2.81 -26.38
C GLN A 134 1.20 1.80 -26.61
N PHE A 135 0.92 0.50 -26.61
CA PHE A 135 1.50 -0.46 -27.55
C PHE A 135 0.69 -1.76 -27.51
N ASN A 136 0.23 -2.17 -28.69
CA ASN A 136 -0.37 -3.47 -28.94
C ASN A 136 0.68 -4.58 -28.80
N SER A 137 0.19 -5.79 -28.47
CA SER A 137 0.84 -7.11 -28.48
C SER A 137 1.52 -7.58 -27.18
N GLU A 138 0.84 -8.52 -26.50
CA GLU A 138 1.25 -9.18 -25.26
C GLU A 138 2.46 -10.12 -25.39
N ILE A 139 3.01 -10.25 -26.60
CA ILE A 139 4.22 -11.05 -26.84
C ILE A 139 5.48 -10.16 -26.86
N ILE A 140 5.35 -8.86 -27.20
CA ILE A 140 6.49 -7.92 -27.25
C ILE A 140 6.66 -7.22 -25.89
N SER A 141 5.59 -7.03 -25.12
CA SER A 141 5.58 -6.29 -23.86
C SER A 141 6.51 -6.85 -22.77
N ASN A 142 6.54 -8.17 -22.54
CA ASN A 142 7.30 -8.73 -21.41
C ASN A 142 8.80 -8.82 -21.68
N GLN A 143 9.21 -9.06 -22.94
CA GLN A 143 10.62 -9.13 -23.34
C GLN A 143 11.22 -7.72 -23.41
N VAL A 144 10.55 -6.78 -24.09
CA VAL A 144 10.98 -5.37 -24.17
C VAL A 144 11.01 -4.72 -22.79
N SER A 145 10.05 -5.04 -21.91
CA SER A 145 10.11 -4.55 -20.52
C SER A 145 11.30 -5.12 -19.77
N LYS A 146 11.64 -6.41 -19.92
CA LYS A 146 12.80 -7.02 -19.24
C LYS A 146 14.12 -6.50 -19.78
N GLU A 147 14.25 -6.34 -21.09
CA GLU A 147 15.43 -5.78 -21.74
C GLU A 147 15.61 -4.31 -21.37
N LEU A 148 14.55 -3.49 -21.43
CA LEU A 148 14.60 -2.10 -20.98
C LEU A 148 14.97 -1.98 -19.49
N MET A 149 14.44 -2.87 -18.65
CA MET A 149 14.77 -2.91 -17.22
C MET A 149 16.22 -3.34 -17.00
N ALA A 150 16.73 -4.31 -17.77
CA ALA A 150 18.14 -4.69 -17.73
C ALA A 150 19.02 -3.53 -18.20
N THR A 151 18.68 -2.88 -19.31
CA THR A 151 19.36 -1.69 -19.82
C THR A 151 19.38 -0.57 -18.78
N TRP A 152 18.27 -0.30 -18.08
CA TRP A 152 18.22 0.73 -17.04
C TRP A 152 18.96 0.32 -15.75
N ILE A 153 19.03 -0.97 -15.44
CA ILE A 153 19.90 -1.48 -14.37
C ILE A 153 21.37 -1.29 -14.76
N ASP A 154 21.73 -1.55 -16.01
CA ASP A 154 23.08 -1.32 -16.54
C ASP A 154 23.42 0.17 -16.59
N GLU A 155 22.46 1.03 -16.96
CA GLU A 155 22.59 2.49 -16.96
C GLU A 155 22.72 3.05 -15.53
N SER A 156 22.03 2.45 -14.55
CA SER A 156 22.22 2.74 -13.12
C SER A 156 23.61 2.34 -12.62
N ASN A 157 24.32 1.46 -13.32
CA ASN A 157 25.71 1.11 -13.04
C ASN A 157 26.71 1.93 -13.89
N ASN A 158 26.24 2.63 -14.92
CA ASN A 158 27.07 3.45 -15.79
C ASN A 158 27.25 4.86 -15.20
N THR A 159 28.46 5.16 -14.75
CA THR A 159 28.80 6.44 -14.13
C THR A 159 29.22 7.52 -15.13
N GLU A 160 29.46 7.19 -16.40
CA GLU A 160 30.11 8.10 -17.37
C GLU A 160 29.24 9.30 -17.77
N ASN A 161 27.91 9.16 -17.70
CA ASN A 161 26.95 10.21 -18.10
C ASN A 161 26.08 10.72 -16.95
N ALA A 162 26.31 10.26 -15.72
CA ALA A 162 25.52 10.71 -14.58
C ALA A 162 25.67 12.22 -14.37
N ASP A 163 24.59 12.91 -14.00
CA ASP A 163 24.61 14.34 -13.69
C ASP A 163 24.35 14.61 -12.20
N ILE A 164 23.99 13.57 -11.43
CA ILE A 164 23.80 13.60 -9.97
C ILE A 164 24.75 12.61 -9.29
N GLN A 165 25.36 13.06 -8.19
CA GLN A 165 26.09 12.22 -7.25
C GLN A 165 25.43 12.32 -5.87
N LEU A 166 24.92 11.19 -5.37
CA LEU A 166 24.37 11.06 -4.03
C LEU A 166 25.45 10.53 -3.08
N ASN A 167 25.81 11.30 -2.07
CA ASN A 167 26.85 10.95 -1.10
C ASN A 167 26.23 10.40 0.17
N PHE A 168 26.65 9.21 0.58
CA PHE A 168 26.26 8.54 1.81
C PHE A 168 27.49 8.37 2.72
N LYS A 169 27.26 8.08 3.99
CA LYS A 169 28.34 7.75 4.94
C LYS A 169 29.12 6.51 4.51
N ASP A 170 28.45 5.56 3.86
CA ASP A 170 28.98 4.26 3.44
C ASP A 170 29.18 4.14 1.92
N GLY A 171 29.24 5.26 1.20
CA GLY A 171 29.64 5.28 -0.22
C GLY A 171 28.83 6.26 -1.07
N ILE A 172 28.82 6.03 -2.39
CA ILE A 172 28.23 6.94 -3.37
C ILE A 172 27.25 6.20 -4.27
N ILE A 173 26.23 6.90 -4.77
CA ILE A 173 25.36 6.47 -5.87
C ILE A 173 25.38 7.56 -6.95
N HIS A 174 25.75 7.19 -8.17
CA HIS A 174 25.58 8.05 -9.35
C HIS A 174 24.20 7.79 -9.97
N THR A 175 23.51 8.85 -10.41
CA THR A 175 22.17 8.74 -11.00
C THR A 175 21.87 9.97 -11.87
N TYR A 176 20.65 10.03 -12.41
CA TYR A 176 20.22 11.09 -13.32
C TYR A 176 19.15 12.00 -12.71
N GLN A 177 19.30 13.31 -12.92
CA GLN A 177 18.35 14.35 -12.49
C GLN A 177 16.96 14.11 -13.07
N SER A 178 16.90 13.67 -14.33
CA SER A 178 15.65 13.38 -15.04
C SER A 178 14.84 12.28 -14.36
N ILE A 179 15.49 11.18 -13.97
CA ILE A 179 14.84 10.06 -13.27
C ILE A 179 14.34 10.52 -11.90
N LEU A 180 15.20 11.18 -11.11
CA LEU A 180 14.84 11.68 -9.79
C LEU A 180 13.67 12.67 -9.86
N SER A 181 13.71 13.65 -10.77
CA SER A 181 12.67 14.67 -10.92
C SER A 181 11.33 14.10 -11.38
N ASN A 182 11.34 13.08 -12.23
CA ASN A 182 10.11 12.46 -12.71
C ASN A 182 9.45 11.56 -11.67
N ARG A 183 10.24 10.98 -10.76
CA ARG A 183 9.77 9.95 -9.82
C ARG A 183 9.68 10.43 -8.37
N SER A 184 10.16 11.64 -8.07
CA SER A 184 10.13 12.25 -6.74
C SER A 184 9.81 13.74 -6.84
N GLU A 185 8.71 14.15 -6.19
CA GLU A 185 8.35 15.57 -6.14
C GLU A 185 9.37 16.39 -5.37
N TYR A 186 9.98 15.82 -4.32
CA TYR A 186 11.05 16.46 -3.57
C TYR A 186 12.21 16.84 -4.48
N PHE A 187 12.74 15.86 -5.24
CA PHE A 187 13.87 16.11 -6.13
C PHE A 187 13.49 17.07 -7.25
N ARG A 188 12.29 16.96 -7.81
CA ARG A 188 11.78 17.91 -8.81
C ARG A 188 11.84 19.36 -8.31
N LYS A 189 11.33 19.62 -7.10
CA LYS A 189 11.37 20.96 -6.48
C LYS A 189 12.81 21.40 -6.21
N LEU A 190 13.63 20.52 -5.63
CA LEU A 190 15.05 20.80 -5.34
C LEU A 190 15.80 21.27 -6.59
N PHE A 191 15.62 20.57 -7.72
CA PHE A 191 16.31 20.90 -8.97
C PHE A 191 15.74 22.13 -9.66
N GLN A 192 14.43 22.37 -9.59
CA GLN A 192 13.82 23.61 -10.08
C GLN A 192 14.39 24.84 -9.35
N GLU A 193 14.36 24.83 -8.01
CA GLU A 193 14.91 25.92 -7.19
C GLU A 193 16.41 26.15 -7.44
N ARG A 194 17.16 25.07 -7.68
CA ARG A 194 18.59 25.16 -8.00
C ARG A 194 18.83 25.78 -9.38
N ASN A 195 18.04 25.43 -10.38
CA ASN A 195 18.18 25.98 -11.73
C ASN A 195 17.86 27.48 -11.78
N ASP A 196 16.89 27.93 -10.98
CA ASP A 196 16.60 29.36 -10.81
C ASP A 196 17.78 30.13 -10.19
N LYS A 197 18.54 29.48 -9.29
CA LYS A 197 19.75 30.04 -8.66
C LYS A 197 21.00 29.92 -9.54
N LYS A 198 21.16 28.84 -10.31
CA LYS A 198 22.30 28.61 -11.24
C LYS A 198 22.35 29.61 -12.39
N ARG A 199 21.23 30.24 -12.76
CA ARG A 199 21.21 31.42 -13.66
C ARG A 199 22.06 32.60 -13.15
N LYS A 200 22.63 32.53 -11.94
CA LYS A 200 23.51 33.56 -11.36
C LYS A 200 24.94 33.11 -11.04
N VAL A 201 25.33 31.83 -11.21
CA VAL A 201 26.67 31.36 -10.83
C VAL A 201 27.17 30.23 -11.75
N ASP A 202 28.20 30.54 -12.53
CA ASP A 202 29.02 29.55 -13.25
C ASP A 202 29.73 28.64 -12.27
N THR A 203 29.61 27.31 -12.41
CA THR A 203 30.52 26.39 -11.71
C THR A 203 30.82 25.12 -12.51
N ASN A 204 32.13 24.89 -12.68
CA ASN A 204 32.83 23.84 -13.42
C ASN A 204 32.74 22.41 -12.81
N ASN A 205 31.58 21.99 -12.28
CA ASN A 205 31.42 20.62 -11.80
C ASN A 205 30.53 19.81 -12.74
N ASN A 206 31.02 18.65 -13.20
CA ASN A 206 30.24 17.72 -14.03
C ASN A 206 29.01 17.13 -13.31
N TYR A 207 29.00 17.12 -11.96
CA TYR A 207 27.92 16.55 -11.16
C TYR A 207 27.29 17.55 -10.19
N VAL A 208 25.99 17.40 -9.96
CA VAL A 208 25.29 17.95 -8.81
C VAL A 208 25.39 16.98 -7.64
N ASN A 209 26.15 17.39 -6.61
CA ASN A 209 26.31 16.62 -5.37
C ASN A 209 25.13 16.86 -4.42
N ILE A 210 24.62 15.78 -3.82
CA ILE A 210 23.57 15.79 -2.79
C ILE A 210 24.01 14.84 -1.67
N ASP A 211 24.08 15.34 -0.44
CA ASP A 211 24.44 14.53 0.72
C ASP A 211 23.20 13.91 1.37
N ILE A 212 23.27 12.61 1.70
CA ILE A 212 22.22 11.83 2.35
C ILE A 212 22.83 11.15 3.58
N GLN A 213 22.45 11.60 4.77
CA GLN A 213 23.07 11.16 6.03
C GLN A 213 22.18 10.26 6.89
N GLU A 214 20.88 10.28 6.61
CA GLU A 214 19.81 9.68 7.39
C GLU A 214 19.51 8.24 6.97
N PHE A 215 19.95 7.83 5.77
CA PHE A 215 19.63 6.54 5.17
C PHE A 215 20.88 5.79 4.75
N SER A 216 20.84 4.47 4.80
CA SER A 216 21.94 3.63 4.29
C SER A 216 21.98 3.67 2.77
N ARG A 217 23.18 3.63 2.19
CA ARG A 217 23.34 3.54 0.74
C ARG A 217 22.62 2.31 0.17
N GLN A 218 22.70 1.17 0.86
CA GLN A 218 22.11 -0.09 0.37
C GLN A 218 20.59 -0.02 0.25
N THR A 219 19.90 0.53 1.27
CA THR A 219 18.45 0.68 1.22
C THR A 219 18.06 1.74 0.18
N PHE A 220 18.80 2.85 0.10
CA PHE A 220 18.53 3.88 -0.90
C PHE A 220 18.73 3.39 -2.34
N LEU A 221 19.71 2.52 -2.59
CA LEU A 221 19.93 1.94 -3.91
C LEU A 221 18.71 1.15 -4.39
N LYS A 222 17.98 0.49 -3.49
CA LYS A 222 16.72 -0.19 -3.82
C LYS A 222 15.63 0.80 -4.22
N VAL A 223 15.57 1.95 -3.57
CA VAL A 223 14.66 3.05 -3.94
C VAL A 223 15.02 3.63 -5.29
N ILE A 224 16.33 3.84 -5.56
CA ILE A 224 16.80 4.28 -6.87
C ILE A 224 16.40 3.27 -7.94
N ARG A 225 16.69 1.97 -7.75
CA ARG A 225 16.26 0.91 -8.68
C ARG A 225 14.75 0.94 -8.90
N PHE A 226 13.95 1.18 -7.87
CA PHE A 226 12.50 1.37 -8.03
C PHE A 226 12.17 2.59 -8.89
N MET A 227 12.88 3.72 -8.76
CA MET A 227 12.62 4.91 -9.59
C MET A 227 12.83 4.62 -11.07
N TYR A 228 13.88 3.87 -11.43
CA TYR A 228 14.06 3.38 -12.80
C TYR A 228 12.95 2.39 -13.15
N THR A 229 12.76 1.35 -12.36
CA THR A 229 12.03 0.16 -12.82
C THR A 229 10.52 0.17 -12.55
N GLY A 230 10.05 1.00 -11.62
CA GLY A 230 8.71 0.92 -11.02
C GLY A 230 8.45 -0.35 -10.20
N LYS A 231 9.46 -1.21 -9.99
CA LYS A 231 9.33 -2.50 -9.31
C LYS A 231 10.18 -2.56 -8.05
N ILE A 232 9.62 -3.20 -7.04
CA ILE A 232 10.31 -3.54 -5.80
C ILE A 232 9.76 -4.86 -5.29
N GLU A 233 10.64 -5.76 -4.86
CA GLU A 233 10.30 -7.10 -4.41
C GLU A 233 10.60 -7.22 -2.92
N PHE A 234 9.55 -7.10 -2.10
CA PHE A 234 9.70 -7.13 -0.65
C PHE A 234 9.97 -8.54 -0.09
N ASN A 235 9.76 -9.60 -0.87
CA ASN A 235 10.03 -10.98 -0.45
C ASN A 235 11.50 -11.27 -0.12
N ASN A 236 12.43 -10.42 -0.56
CA ASN A 236 13.84 -10.53 -0.19
C ASN A 236 14.06 -10.05 1.26
N THR A 237 14.75 -10.86 2.06
CA THR A 237 15.07 -10.62 3.48
C THR A 237 15.82 -9.31 3.72
N ASP A 238 16.54 -8.83 2.70
CA ASP A 238 17.34 -7.62 2.83
C ASP A 238 16.49 -6.34 2.77
N ILE A 239 15.21 -6.42 2.37
CA ILE A 239 14.33 -5.24 2.25
C ILE A 239 13.43 -5.14 3.47
N ILE A 240 13.65 -4.09 4.26
CA ILE A 240 12.80 -3.74 5.40
C ILE A 240 11.73 -2.74 4.91
N PRO A 241 10.44 -3.12 4.83
CA PRO A 241 9.40 -2.25 4.28
C PRO A 241 9.28 -0.90 5.00
N MET A 242 9.52 -0.89 6.31
CA MET A 242 9.52 0.33 7.11
C MET A 242 10.61 1.33 6.69
N GLU A 243 11.81 0.86 6.32
CA GLU A 243 12.85 1.76 5.83
C GLU A 243 12.52 2.33 4.44
N ILE A 244 12.00 1.48 3.55
CA ILE A 244 11.52 1.90 2.24
C ILE A 244 10.41 2.94 2.37
N PHE A 245 9.46 2.72 3.30
CA PHE A 245 8.38 3.64 3.58
C PHE A 245 8.93 5.02 4.01
N LYS A 246 9.88 5.06 4.95
CA LYS A 246 10.50 6.32 5.41
C LYS A 246 11.18 7.10 4.30
N ILE A 247 11.97 6.42 3.45
CA ILE A 247 12.64 7.06 2.33
C ILE A 247 11.59 7.58 1.34
N ALA A 248 10.60 6.76 0.98
CA ALA A 248 9.57 7.15 0.04
C ALA A 248 8.70 8.32 0.55
N ASP A 249 8.40 8.36 1.85
CA ASP A 249 7.72 9.47 2.51
C ASP A 249 8.58 10.74 2.47
N TYR A 250 9.84 10.67 2.89
CA TYR A 250 10.75 11.83 2.92
C TYR A 250 10.97 12.44 1.53
N TYR A 251 11.22 11.60 0.52
CA TYR A 251 11.47 12.04 -0.85
C TYR A 251 10.20 12.15 -1.70
N LEU A 252 9.01 12.08 -1.10
CA LEU A 252 7.73 12.27 -1.78
C LEU A 252 7.58 11.37 -3.04
N ILE A 253 7.81 10.06 -2.85
CA ILE A 253 7.67 9.01 -3.85
C ILE A 253 6.36 8.24 -3.53
N SER A 254 5.22 8.85 -3.86
CA SER A 254 3.89 8.42 -3.39
C SER A 254 3.55 6.96 -3.70
N ASP A 255 3.90 6.46 -4.89
CA ASP A 255 3.63 5.08 -5.30
C ASP A 255 4.44 4.07 -4.48
N LEU A 256 5.73 4.32 -4.27
CA LEU A 256 6.58 3.49 -3.43
C LEU A 256 6.15 3.53 -1.96
N ARG A 257 5.79 4.72 -1.45
CA ARG A 257 5.30 4.91 -0.08
C ARG A 257 4.07 4.04 0.17
N GLN A 258 3.12 4.06 -0.76
CA GLN A 258 1.90 3.25 -0.65
C GLN A 258 2.20 1.76 -0.76
N LYS A 259 3.07 1.33 -1.70
CA LYS A 259 3.50 -0.08 -1.82
C LYS A 259 4.14 -0.57 -0.52
N ALA A 260 5.02 0.23 0.08
CA ALA A 260 5.67 -0.10 1.34
C ALA A 260 4.68 -0.16 2.50
N ARG A 261 3.73 0.78 2.60
CA ARG A 261 2.66 0.76 3.62
C ARG A 261 1.81 -0.51 3.56
N VAL A 262 1.38 -0.89 2.36
CA VAL A 262 0.59 -2.12 2.17
C VAL A 262 1.40 -3.35 2.54
N GLU A 263 2.70 -3.37 2.24
CA GLU A 263 3.57 -4.47 2.65
C GLU A 263 3.79 -4.51 4.17
N ILE A 264 3.95 -3.37 4.84
CA ILE A 264 3.99 -3.28 6.31
C ILE A 264 2.72 -3.89 6.88
N TYR A 265 1.54 -3.50 6.36
CA TYR A 265 0.26 -4.02 6.80
C TYR A 265 0.15 -5.55 6.65
N LYS A 266 0.59 -6.09 5.51
CA LYS A 266 0.61 -7.56 5.27
C LYS A 266 1.48 -8.34 6.24
N ARG A 267 2.52 -7.69 6.79
CA ARG A 267 3.45 -8.30 7.76
C ARG A 267 3.06 -8.04 9.22
N LEU A 268 1.99 -7.27 9.46
CA LEU A 268 1.48 -7.11 10.81
C LEU A 268 1.01 -8.45 11.34
N HIS A 269 1.39 -8.71 12.57
CA HIS A 269 1.05 -9.91 13.31
C HIS A 269 0.79 -9.53 14.77
N PHE A 270 0.04 -10.37 15.49
CA PHE A 270 -0.38 -10.04 16.86
C PHE A 270 0.81 -9.86 17.83
N ASP A 271 1.95 -10.50 17.55
CA ASP A 271 3.18 -10.39 18.35
C ASP A 271 4.06 -9.18 17.98
N ASN A 272 3.88 -8.58 16.81
CA ASN A 272 4.77 -7.50 16.33
C ASN A 272 4.10 -6.13 16.26
N VAL A 273 2.78 -6.07 16.04
CA VAL A 273 2.08 -4.84 15.68
C VAL A 273 2.20 -3.77 16.76
N VAL A 274 2.14 -4.19 18.02
CA VAL A 274 2.26 -3.32 19.20
C VAL A 274 3.65 -2.68 19.24
N LYS A 275 4.71 -3.48 19.08
CA LYS A 275 6.08 -2.96 19.06
C LYS A 275 6.29 -1.96 17.93
N VAL A 276 5.85 -2.29 16.72
CA VAL A 276 6.03 -1.44 15.52
C VAL A 276 5.26 -0.13 15.65
N LEU A 277 4.01 -0.19 16.12
CA LEU A 277 3.16 0.99 16.32
C LEU A 277 3.83 1.97 17.27
N PHE A 278 4.29 1.50 18.42
CA PHE A 278 4.85 2.37 19.45
C PHE A 278 6.27 2.81 19.08
N SER A 279 7.12 1.97 18.46
CA SER A 279 8.46 2.43 18.10
C SER A 279 8.45 3.56 17.06
N GLU A 280 7.65 3.39 15.99
CA GLU A 280 7.74 4.27 14.83
C GLU A 280 6.41 4.50 14.11
N GLY A 281 5.50 3.51 14.10
CA GLY A 281 4.25 3.59 13.35
C GLY A 281 3.38 4.79 13.70
N TYR A 282 3.37 5.20 14.98
CA TYR A 282 2.60 6.34 15.47
C TYR A 282 2.98 7.69 14.84
N LYS A 283 4.18 7.80 14.25
CA LYS A 283 4.69 9.04 13.63
C LYS A 283 3.94 9.39 12.33
N TRP A 284 3.31 8.41 11.69
CA TRP A 284 2.54 8.61 10.46
C TRP A 284 1.09 8.24 10.71
N LYS A 285 0.19 9.21 10.56
CA LYS A 285 -1.24 9.04 10.85
C LYS A 285 -1.85 7.81 10.17
N ASP A 286 -1.56 7.60 8.89
CA ASP A 286 -2.14 6.52 8.10
C ASP A 286 -1.60 5.13 8.51
N LEU A 287 -0.32 5.01 8.87
CA LEU A 287 0.21 3.78 9.48
C LEU A 287 -0.33 3.54 10.89
N LYS A 288 -0.45 4.60 11.70
CA LYS A 288 -1.03 4.55 13.04
C LYS A 288 -2.45 3.99 12.97
N ASP A 289 -3.28 4.54 12.08
CA ASP A 289 -4.67 4.11 11.88
C ASP A 289 -4.74 2.64 11.44
N ASP A 290 -3.91 2.21 10.48
CA ASP A 290 -3.85 0.81 10.03
C ASP A 290 -3.53 -0.17 11.17
N MET A 291 -2.52 0.17 11.97
CA MET A 291 -2.04 -0.67 13.08
C MET A 291 -3.03 -0.68 14.25
N ILE A 292 -3.62 0.46 14.61
CA ILE A 292 -4.67 0.53 15.64
C ILE A 292 -5.88 -0.29 15.21
N ASN A 293 -6.32 -0.18 13.95
CA ASN A 293 -7.42 -0.97 13.45
C ASN A 293 -7.13 -2.48 13.51
N TYR A 294 -5.89 -2.89 13.15
CA TYR A 294 -5.44 -4.28 13.29
C TYR A 294 -5.44 -4.73 14.75
N ILE A 295 -4.95 -3.90 15.68
CA ILE A 295 -4.92 -4.20 17.11
C ILE A 295 -6.32 -4.40 17.65
N VAL A 296 -7.22 -3.44 17.38
CA VAL A 296 -8.61 -3.49 17.83
C VAL A 296 -9.31 -4.74 17.27
N TYR A 297 -9.04 -5.10 16.02
CA TYR A 297 -9.62 -6.28 15.39
C TYR A 297 -9.15 -7.59 16.04
N ASN A 298 -7.87 -7.68 16.40
CA ASN A 298 -7.26 -8.87 17.00
C ASN A 298 -7.07 -8.74 18.51
N PHE A 299 -7.83 -7.87 19.18
CA PHE A 299 -7.52 -7.42 20.53
C PHE A 299 -7.48 -8.56 21.54
N ASP A 300 -8.38 -9.54 21.42
CA ASP A 300 -8.43 -10.69 22.33
C ASP A 300 -7.16 -11.56 22.28
N LYS A 301 -6.48 -11.59 21.13
CA LYS A 301 -5.17 -12.27 20.99
C LYS A 301 -4.02 -11.37 21.46
N ILE A 302 -4.13 -10.06 21.20
CA ILE A 302 -3.05 -9.10 21.43
C ILE A 302 -2.89 -8.72 22.91
N LYS A 303 -4.00 -8.60 23.66
CA LYS A 303 -3.96 -8.20 25.08
C LYS A 303 -3.08 -9.13 25.95
N ASP A 304 -2.88 -10.36 25.50
CA ASP A 304 -2.12 -11.38 26.21
C ASP A 304 -0.64 -11.46 25.80
N THR A 305 -0.21 -10.74 24.76
CA THR A 305 1.18 -10.72 24.31
C THR A 305 2.10 -9.99 25.31
N LEU A 306 3.37 -10.37 25.29
CA LEU A 306 4.38 -9.76 26.16
C LEU A 306 4.53 -8.27 25.85
N GLU A 307 4.55 -7.92 24.57
CA GLU A 307 4.70 -6.56 24.07
C GLU A 307 3.61 -5.63 24.59
N TYR A 308 2.35 -6.10 24.54
CA TYR A 308 1.22 -5.32 25.07
C TYR A 308 1.30 -5.16 26.59
N LYS A 309 1.63 -6.23 27.32
CA LYS A 309 1.78 -6.20 28.78
C LYS A 309 2.91 -5.28 29.24
N LEU A 310 4.04 -5.31 28.55
CA LEU A 310 5.19 -4.43 28.85
C LEU A 310 4.82 -2.96 28.66
N LEU A 311 4.12 -2.61 27.58
CA LEU A 311 3.63 -1.24 27.38
C LEU A 311 2.61 -0.83 28.45
N ALA A 312 1.68 -1.71 28.82
CA ALA A 312 0.70 -1.41 29.86
C ALA A 312 1.36 -1.05 31.20
N ILE A 313 2.54 -1.64 31.48
CA ILE A 313 3.34 -1.37 32.68
C ILE A 313 4.19 -0.09 32.51
N ASP A 314 4.79 0.13 31.34
CA ASP A 314 5.70 1.26 31.03
C ASP A 314 5.04 2.38 30.19
N ASN A 315 3.75 2.64 30.44
CA ASN A 315 2.99 3.68 29.73
C ASN A 315 3.53 5.12 29.92
N ARG A 316 4.44 5.32 30.88
CA ARG A 316 4.99 6.65 31.24
C ARG A 316 6.30 6.99 30.53
N GLY A 317 7.03 6.01 30.00
CA GLY A 317 8.31 6.22 29.32
C GLY A 317 8.20 6.59 27.83
N HIS A 318 7.03 6.42 27.23
CA HIS A 318 6.85 6.57 25.78
C HIS A 318 6.06 7.85 25.42
N PRO A 319 6.55 8.68 24.49
CA PRO A 319 5.99 10.01 24.22
C PRO A 319 4.53 10.00 23.75
N ALA A 320 4.08 8.91 23.13
CA ALA A 320 2.72 8.76 22.58
C ALA A 320 1.88 7.68 23.27
N ALA A 321 2.35 7.04 24.35
CA ALA A 321 1.67 5.85 24.88
C ALA A 321 0.26 6.13 25.40
N ILE A 322 0.09 7.22 26.15
CA ILE A 322 -1.22 7.60 26.70
C ILE A 322 -2.23 7.85 25.58
N GLU A 323 -1.85 8.62 24.56
CA GLU A 323 -2.70 8.95 23.41
C GLU A 323 -3.09 7.68 22.64
N LEU A 324 -2.12 6.83 22.29
CA LEU A 324 -2.37 5.59 21.56
C LEU A 324 -3.28 4.63 22.32
N MET A 325 -3.07 4.47 23.63
CA MET A 325 -3.91 3.62 24.46
C MET A 325 -5.33 4.15 24.57
N GLN A 326 -5.52 5.46 24.73
CA GLN A 326 -6.84 6.09 24.72
C GLN A 326 -7.56 5.88 23.39
N GLU A 327 -6.85 6.03 22.26
CA GLU A 327 -7.39 5.81 20.93
C GLU A 327 -7.83 4.36 20.72
N ILE A 328 -6.99 3.39 21.07
CA ILE A 328 -7.33 1.95 21.02
C ILE A 328 -8.56 1.65 21.88
N ILE A 329 -8.59 2.14 23.13
CA ILE A 329 -9.68 1.92 24.07
C ILE A 329 -10.99 2.53 23.57
N SER A 330 -10.95 3.76 23.04
CA SER A 330 -12.10 4.45 22.45
C SER A 330 -12.75 3.62 21.34
N ILE A 331 -11.95 3.11 20.40
CA ILE A 331 -12.45 2.32 19.29
C ILE A 331 -12.97 0.95 19.77
N LEU A 332 -12.32 0.33 20.76
CA LEU A 332 -12.81 -0.91 21.36
C LEU A 332 -14.17 -0.75 22.04
N PHE A 333 -14.37 0.32 22.81
CA PHE A 333 -15.66 0.62 23.44
C PHE A 333 -16.74 0.88 22.39
N TYR A 334 -16.44 1.67 21.35
CA TYR A 334 -17.37 1.93 20.27
C TYR A 334 -17.78 0.64 19.53
N LYS A 335 -16.82 -0.23 19.18
CA LYS A 335 -17.13 -1.53 18.56
C LYS A 335 -17.96 -2.44 19.45
N LYS A 336 -17.72 -2.44 20.76
CA LYS A 336 -18.51 -3.22 21.72
C LYS A 336 -19.94 -2.68 21.88
N SER A 337 -20.15 -1.38 21.72
CA SER A 337 -21.50 -0.79 21.76
C SER A 337 -22.34 -1.02 20.49
N LEU A 338 -21.72 -1.49 19.40
CA LEU A 338 -22.37 -1.81 18.13
C LEU A 338 -22.65 -3.31 17.95
N LYS A 339 -22.09 -4.17 18.81
CA LYS A 339 -22.48 -5.58 18.97
C LYS A 339 -23.61 -5.65 19.98
#